data_AF-A0A9E1X3A7-F1
#
_entry.id   AF-A0A9E1X3A7-F1
#
_cell.length_a   1.000
_cell.length_b   1.000
_cell.length_c   1.000
_cell.angle_alpha   90.00
_cell.angle_beta   90.00
_cell.angle_gamma   90.00
#
_symmetry.space_group_name_H-M   'P 1'
#
loop_
_entity.id
_entity.type
_entity.pdbx_description
1 polymer ?
#
loop_
_entity_poly.entity_id
_entity_poly.type
_entity_poly.pdbx_seq_one_letter_code
_entity_poly.pdbx_strand_id
1 'polypeptide(L)'
;MAIDLADVAGTGVVRCAPKILQGGAKDLARSTTYALAVLERRETGISAGINAAPDGRDTAVAAFVAEVAGWDVDYRLVAAKG
;
A
#
# COMPACT_ATOMS: atom_id res chain seq x y z
N MET A 1 -0.16 6.18 3.58
CA MET A 1 0.40 5.31 2.53
C MET A 1 1.84 5.73 2.23
N ALA A 2 2.66 4.85 1.68
CA ALA A 2 3.97 5.15 1.11
C ALA A 2 4.00 4.85 -0.39
N ILE A 3 4.56 5.77 -1.16
CA ILE A 3 4.83 5.67 -2.60
C ILE A 3 6.32 5.96 -2.75
N ASP A 4 7.05 5.14 -3.51
CA ASP A 4 8.49 5.31 -3.68
C ASP A 4 8.83 6.32 -4.80
N LEU A 5 8.16 6.23 -5.95
CA LEU A 5 8.28 7.18 -7.06
C LEU A 5 6.91 7.77 -7.39
N ALA A 6 6.76 9.09 -7.26
CA ALA A 6 5.51 9.78 -7.57
C ALA A 6 5.24 9.81 -9.10
N ASP A 7 3.97 10.03 -9.47
CA ASP A 7 3.51 10.23 -10.85
C ASP A 7 3.78 9.05 -11.81
N VAL A 8 3.92 7.84 -11.26
CA VAL A 8 4.06 6.58 -12.01
C VAL A 8 2.98 5.61 -11.52
N ALA A 9 2.37 4.84 -12.43
CA ALA A 9 1.46 3.75 -12.05
C ALA A 9 2.16 2.79 -11.08
N GLY A 10 1.42 2.25 -10.11
CA GLY A 10 2.03 1.57 -8.97
C GLY A 10 1.30 0.32 -8.51
N THR A 11 2.07 -0.64 -8.01
CA THR A 11 1.55 -1.91 -7.47
C THR A 11 2.15 -2.16 -6.10
N GLY A 12 1.35 -2.73 -5.21
CA GLY A 12 1.87 -3.24 -3.95
C GLY A 12 0.79 -3.74 -3.01
N VAL A 13 1.06 -3.64 -1.71
CA VAL A 13 0.23 -4.28 -0.68
C VAL A 13 -0.32 -3.32 0.34
N VAL A 14 -1.53 -3.63 0.81
CA VAL A 14 -2.12 -3.04 2.01
C VAL A 14 -2.14 -4.09 3.13
N ARG A 15 -1.68 -3.70 4.30
CA ARG A 15 -1.66 -4.53 5.51
C ARG A 15 -2.58 -3.95 6.56
N CYS A 16 -3.24 -4.79 7.34
CA CYS A 16 -4.11 -4.36 8.44
C CYS A 16 -3.69 -5.05 9.72
N ALA A 17 -3.29 -4.27 10.73
CA ALA A 17 -2.83 -4.76 12.03
C ALA A 17 -3.03 -3.67 13.09
N PRO A 18 -2.95 -3.98 14.40
CA PRO A 18 -3.08 -2.96 15.45
C PRO A 18 -2.06 -1.83 15.33
N LYS A 19 -0.87 -2.12 14.79
CA LYS A 19 0.20 -1.14 14.60
C LYS A 19 1.08 -1.47 13.41
N ILE A 20 1.05 -0.61 12.40
CA ILE A 20 1.94 -0.58 11.24
C ILE A 20 2.68 0.75 11.25
N LEU A 21 4.00 0.67 11.16
CA LEU A 21 4.89 1.82 11.18
C LEU A 21 5.07 2.39 9.78
N GLN A 22 5.12 3.72 9.67
CA GLN A 22 5.40 4.41 8.41
C GLN A 22 6.76 4.02 7.82
N GLY A 23 7.78 3.79 8.66
CA GLY A 23 9.10 3.32 8.21
C GLY A 23 9.01 2.00 7.43
N GLY A 24 8.38 0.99 8.03
CA GLY A 24 8.20 -0.30 7.37
C GLY A 24 7.28 -0.26 6.14
N ALA A 25 6.38 0.72 6.04
CA ALA A 25 5.61 0.93 4.81
C ALA A 25 6.47 1.54 3.70
N LYS A 26 7.37 2.48 4.03
CA LYS A 26 8.31 3.11 3.08
C LYS A 26 9.36 2.12 2.58
N ASP A 27 9.95 1.34 3.49
CA ASP A 27 10.96 0.34 3.11
C ASP A 27 10.37 -0.74 2.21
N LEU A 28 9.12 -1.15 2.47
CA LEU A 28 8.41 -2.08 1.61
C LEU A 28 8.12 -1.50 0.23
N ALA A 29 7.62 -0.26 0.15
CA ALA A 29 7.39 0.41 -1.14
C ALA A 29 8.68 0.45 -1.99
N ARG A 30 9.81 0.85 -1.39
CA ARG A 30 11.12 0.87 -2.07
C ARG A 30 11.58 -0.51 -2.53
N SER A 31 11.46 -1.51 -1.67
CA SER A 31 11.79 -2.90 -2.01
C SER A 31 10.94 -3.41 -3.18
N THR A 32 9.64 -3.07 -3.19
CA THR A 32 8.74 -3.41 -4.30
C THR A 32 9.14 -2.70 -5.59
N THR A 33 9.53 -1.43 -5.57
CA THR A 33 10.06 -0.74 -6.76
C THR A 33 11.28 -1.47 -7.33
N TYR A 34 12.22 -1.87 -6.48
CA TYR A 34 13.41 -2.60 -6.93
C TYR A 34 13.05 -3.97 -7.52
N ALA A 35 12.11 -4.69 -6.91
CA ALA A 35 11.62 -5.96 -7.46
C ALA A 35 10.95 -5.76 -8.83
N LEU A 36 10.13 -4.73 -8.99
CA LEU A 36 9.49 -4.38 -10.26
C LEU A 36 10.54 -4.03 -11.33
N ALA A 37 11.55 -3.24 -10.98
CA ALA A 37 12.65 -2.88 -11.88
C ALA A 37 13.46 -4.11 -12.34
N VAL A 38 13.77 -5.04 -11.43
CA VAL A 38 14.44 -6.31 -11.76
C VAL A 38 13.62 -7.16 -12.74
N LEU A 39 12.29 -7.07 -12.65
CA LEU A 39 11.35 -7.74 -13.56
C LEU A 39 11.02 -6.90 -14.81
N GLU A 40 11.77 -5.82 -15.05
CA GLU A 40 11.60 -4.89 -16.18
C GLU A 40 10.19 -4.26 -16.26
N ARG A 41 9.49 -4.17 -15.12
CA ARG A 41 8.18 -3.52 -15.02
C ARG A 41 8.36 -2.01 -14.82
N ARG A 42 7.65 -1.23 -15.63
CA ARG A 42 7.62 0.24 -15.54
C ARG A 42 6.54 0.71 -14.56
N GLU A 43 6.67 0.27 -13.32
CA GLU A 43 5.73 0.57 -12.23
C GLU A 43 6.50 0.96 -10.97
N THR A 44 5.90 1.79 -10.11
CA THR A 44 6.43 2.08 -8.77
C THR A 44 5.90 1.12 -7.72
N GLY A 45 6.69 0.85 -6.69
CA GLY A 45 6.22 0.15 -5.50
C GLY A 45 5.41 1.08 -4.59
N ILE A 46 4.27 0.58 -4.14
CA ILE A 46 3.43 1.24 -3.12
C ILE A 46 3.20 0.33 -1.91
N SER A 47 3.00 0.91 -0.74
CA SER A 47 2.62 0.14 0.45
C SER A 47 1.76 0.95 1.41
N ALA A 48 0.71 0.33 1.92
CA ALA A 48 -0.23 0.93 2.87
C ALA A 48 -0.36 0.10 4.15
N GLY A 49 -0.71 0.78 5.24
CA GLY A 49 -1.01 0.17 6.53
C GLY A 49 -2.28 0.77 7.11
N ILE A 50 -3.21 -0.10 7.50
CA ILE A 50 -4.44 0.24 8.20
C ILE A 50 -4.23 -0.16 9.66
N ASN A 51 -4.15 0.84 10.54
CA ASN A 51 -4.05 0.61 11.98
C ASN A 51 -5.46 0.44 12.55
N ALA A 52 -5.81 -0.78 12.95
CA ALA A 52 -7.12 -1.08 13.51
C ALA A 52 -7.02 -2.19 14.57
N ALA A 53 -7.78 -2.03 15.65
CA ALA A 53 -8.04 -3.10 16.59
C ALA A 53 -8.92 -4.19 15.94
N PRO A 54 -8.92 -5.44 16.45
CA PRO A 54 -9.65 -6.54 15.82
C PRO A 54 -11.15 -6.29 15.61
N ASP A 55 -11.78 -5.59 16.56
CA ASP A 55 -13.20 -5.21 16.56
C ASP A 55 -13.53 -4.11 15.54
N GLY A 56 -12.58 -3.21 15.24
CA GLY A 56 -12.74 -2.12 14.28
C GLY A 56 -12.24 -2.41 12.85
N ARG A 57 -11.77 -3.63 12.59
CA ARG A 57 -11.05 -3.97 11.35
C ARG A 57 -11.90 -3.76 10.09
N ASP A 58 -13.12 -4.26 10.07
CA ASP A 58 -13.96 -4.21 8.87
C ASP A 58 -14.35 -2.77 8.52
N THR A 59 -14.70 -1.96 9.53
CA THR A 59 -14.98 -0.53 9.37
C THR A 59 -13.75 0.22 8.85
N ALA A 60 -12.56 -0.06 9.39
CA ALA A 60 -11.33 0.60 8.96
C ALA A 60 -10.94 0.22 7.52
N VAL A 61 -11.13 -1.04 7.13
CA VAL A 61 -10.92 -1.48 5.74
C VAL A 61 -11.94 -0.83 4.81
N ALA A 62 -13.21 -0.76 5.19
CA ALA A 62 -14.23 -0.10 4.38
C ALA A 62 -13.91 1.40 4.17
N ALA A 63 -13.49 2.10 5.23
CA ALA A 63 -13.06 3.49 5.14
C ALA A 63 -11.85 3.66 4.21
N PHE A 64 -10.87 2.75 4.31
CA PHE A 64 -9.70 2.75 3.42
C PHE A 64 -10.09 2.52 1.96
N VAL A 65 -10.97 1.54 1.67
CA VAL A 65 -11.44 1.27 0.31
C VAL A 65 -12.18 2.49 -0.27
N ALA A 66 -13.03 3.14 0.53
CA ALA A 66 -13.71 4.36 0.12
C ALA A 66 -12.74 5.51 -0.18
N GLU A 67 -11.68 5.66 0.62
CA GLU A 67 -10.64 6.67 0.38
C GLU A 67 -9.90 6.43 -0.94
N VAL A 68 -9.42 5.20 -1.18
CA VAL A 68 -8.63 4.89 -2.37
C VAL A 68 -9.44 4.82 -3.66
N ALA A 69 -10.76 4.53 -3.56
CA ALA A 69 -11.65 4.56 -4.72
C ALA A 69 -11.82 5.96 -5.33
N GLY A 70 -11.49 7.01 -4.58
CA GLY A 70 -11.52 8.40 -5.05
C GLY A 70 -10.22 8.88 -5.71
N TRP A 71 -9.21 8.03 -5.85
CA TRP A 71 -7.92 8.43 -6.42
C TRP A 71 -7.94 8.39 -7.95
N ASP A 72 -7.37 9.42 -8.56
CA ASP A 72 -7.21 9.58 -10.02
C ASP A 72 -5.83 9.07 -10.50
N VAL A 73 -5.26 8.09 -9.78
CA VAL A 73 -3.92 7.54 -10.06
C VAL A 73 -4.03 6.02 -10.17
N ASP A 74 -3.33 5.45 -11.15
CA ASP A 74 -3.31 4.01 -11.45
C ASP A 74 -2.51 3.21 -10.40
N TYR A 75 -3.07 3.10 -9.20
CA TYR A 75 -2.53 2.30 -8.10
C TYR A 75 -3.33 1.03 -7.87
N ARG A 76 -2.62 -0.10 -7.80
CA ARG A 76 -3.20 -1.41 -7.48
C ARG A 76 -2.65 -1.93 -6.16
N LEU A 77 -3.53 -2.05 -5.16
CA LEU A 77 -3.23 -2.61 -3.86
C LEU A 77 -3.85 -4.00 -3.71
N VAL A 78 -3.07 -4.95 -3.20
CA VAL A 78 -3.55 -6.29 -2.79
C VAL A 78 -3.46 -6.42 -1.28
N ALA A 79 -4.46 -7.06 -0.67
CA ALA A 79 -4.41 -7.35 0.76
C ALA A 79 -3.26 -8.31 1.08
N ALA A 80 -2.46 -7.96 2.09
CA ALA A 80 -1.40 -8.80 2.63
C ALA A 80 -1.56 -8.97 4.13
N LYS A 81 -0.88 -9.98 4.68
CA LYS A 81 -0.87 -10.22 6.12
C LYS A 81 -0.20 -9.03 6.83
N GLY A 82 -0.92 -8.44 7.78
CA GLY A 82 -0.43 -7.40 8.68
C GLY A 82 0.24 -7.98 9.91
#